data_AF-A0AAV1N3M0-F1
#
_entry.id   AF-A0AAV1N3M0-F1
#
_cell.length_a   1.000
_cell.length_b   1.000
_cell.length_c   1.000
_cell.angle_alpha   90.00
_cell.angle_beta   90.00
_cell.angle_gamma   90.00
#
_symmetry.space_group_name_H-M   'P 1'
#
loop_
_entity.id
_entity.type
_entity.pdbx_description
1 polymer ?
#
loop_
_entity_poly.entity_id
_entity_poly.type
_entity_poly.pdbx_seq_one_letter_code
_entity_poly.pdbx_strand_id
1 'polypeptide(L)'
;MHSSHLQPFHHFQFVKNVSSKSFDLLILNITSSDAGLYYCGTEETRVEDKEYIKQKNVYGYSNVITRILVDSTERHCETPPVCVSSWILMFSLCPTFAIFSSVLSSLLVYHLSHKTAKEPEVAEQTPDTRGQTRLNQVICSSLFILVCGVLLFHTTLIHSILIFAHK
;
A
#
# COMPACT_ATOMS: atom_id res chain seq x y z
N MET A 1 -33.70 23.18 35.10
CA MET A 1 -32.98 24.36 34.60
C MET A 1 -32.46 24.04 33.21
N HIS A 2 -32.91 24.82 32.24
CA HIS A 2 -32.65 24.69 30.81
C HIS A 2 -31.40 25.52 30.53
N SER A 3 -30.27 24.89 30.17
CA SER A 3 -29.06 25.62 29.78
C SER A 3 -28.72 25.28 28.34
N SER A 4 -29.26 26.10 27.44
CA SER A 4 -29.00 26.11 26.00
C SER A 4 -27.91 27.14 25.72
N HIS A 5 -26.64 26.76 25.80
CA HIS A 5 -25.55 27.61 25.33
C HIS A 5 -24.31 26.84 24.88
N LEU A 6 -24.48 25.87 23.98
CA LEU A 6 -23.37 25.33 23.19
C LEU A 6 -23.91 24.95 21.81
N GLN A 7 -23.75 25.82 20.83
CA GLN A 7 -23.80 25.36 19.43
C GLN A 7 -22.52 25.79 18.70
N PRO A 8 -21.37 25.15 18.95
CA PRO A 8 -20.22 25.28 18.05
C PRO A 8 -20.28 24.29 16.88
N PHE A 9 -21.14 23.26 16.95
CA PHE A 9 -21.18 22.19 15.95
C PHE A 9 -22.61 21.73 15.67
N HIS A 10 -23.18 22.20 14.56
CA HIS A 10 -24.57 21.87 14.17
C HIS A 10 -24.80 20.38 13.91
N HIS A 11 -23.74 19.59 13.72
CA HIS A 11 -23.83 18.16 13.41
C HIS A 11 -23.72 17.24 14.62
N PHE A 12 -23.29 17.73 15.79
CA PHE A 12 -23.32 16.96 17.04
C PHE A 12 -24.59 17.29 17.83
N GLN A 13 -25.34 16.26 18.23
CA GLN A 13 -26.55 16.40 19.04
C GLN A 13 -26.49 15.47 20.25
N PHE A 14 -26.74 16.02 21.43
CA PHE A 14 -26.89 15.23 22.65
C PHE A 14 -28.35 14.85 22.86
N VAL A 15 -28.65 13.56 22.83
CA VAL A 15 -30.00 13.02 23.00
C VAL A 15 -30.10 12.41 24.39
N LYS A 16 -30.97 12.97 25.23
CA LYS A 16 -31.18 12.45 26.59
C LYS A 16 -32.29 11.39 26.58
N ASN A 17 -31.97 10.19 27.07
CA ASN A 17 -32.97 9.17 27.35
C ASN A 17 -33.33 9.21 28.84
N VAL A 18 -34.53 9.71 29.14
CA VAL A 18 -35.00 9.88 30.54
C VAL A 18 -35.28 8.54 31.21
N SER A 19 -35.75 7.53 30.45
CA SER A 19 -36.12 6.22 30.98
C SER A 19 -34.89 5.44 31.44
N SER A 20 -33.85 5.36 30.59
CA SER A 20 -32.59 4.69 30.90
C SER A 20 -31.61 5.55 31.71
N LYS A 21 -31.92 6.85 31.89
CA LYS A 21 -31.01 7.85 32.48
C LYS A 21 -29.66 7.91 31.74
N SER A 22 -29.68 7.74 30.41
CA SER A 22 -28.49 7.80 29.56
C SER A 22 -28.51 9.02 28.63
N PHE A 23 -27.35 9.32 28.07
CA PHE A 23 -27.17 10.33 27.03
C PHE A 23 -26.51 9.67 25.83
N ASP A 24 -27.08 9.90 24.66
CA ASP A 24 -26.54 9.45 23.39
C ASP A 24 -25.96 10.65 22.63
N LEU A 25 -24.84 10.44 21.94
CA LEU A 25 -24.26 11.42 21.03
C LEU A 25 -24.64 11.04 19.60
N LEU A 26 -25.49 11.85 18.97
CA LEU A 26 -25.84 11.72 17.57
C LEU A 26 -24.90 12.63 16.74
N ILE A 27 -24.22 12.05 15.77
CA ILE A 27 -23.32 12.74 14.84
C ILE A 27 -23.97 12.67 13.45
N LEU A 28 -24.36 13.82 12.91
CA LEU A 28 -24.96 13.95 11.58
C LEU A 28 -23.88 14.26 10.55
N ASN A 29 -24.09 13.89 9.28
CA ASN A 29 -23.22 14.25 8.16
C ASN A 29 -21.72 14.00 8.45
N ILE A 30 -21.40 12.80 8.93
CA ILE A 30 -20.05 12.45 9.38
C ILE A 30 -19.01 12.60 8.25
N THR A 31 -17.87 13.20 8.57
CA THR A 31 -16.74 13.45 7.67
C THR A 31 -15.46 12.85 8.23
N SER A 32 -14.39 12.81 7.42
CA SER A 32 -13.09 12.31 7.87
C SER A 32 -12.52 13.07 9.07
N SER A 33 -12.88 14.35 9.26
CA SER A 33 -12.48 15.13 10.45
C SER A 33 -13.18 14.70 11.75
N ASP A 34 -14.29 13.97 11.66
CA ASP A 34 -15.01 13.46 12.82
C ASP A 34 -14.45 12.11 13.31
N ALA A 35 -13.52 11.51 12.56
CA ALA A 35 -12.81 10.31 12.99
C ALA A 35 -11.96 10.60 14.24
N GLY A 36 -12.02 9.72 15.24
CA GLY A 36 -11.35 9.98 16.51
C GLY A 36 -11.77 9.04 17.63
N LEU A 37 -11.26 9.32 18.82
CA LEU A 37 -11.63 8.62 20.06
C LEU A 37 -12.66 9.45 20.82
N TYR A 38 -13.78 8.83 21.16
CA TYR A 38 -14.89 9.43 21.86
C TYR A 38 -15.03 8.83 23.25
N TYR A 39 -15.18 9.71 24.24
CA TYR A 39 -15.27 9.37 25.65
C TYR A 39 -16.56 9.94 26.23
N CYS A 40 -17.25 9.15 27.04
CA CYS A 40 -18.31 9.69 27.87
C CYS A 40 -17.69 10.44 29.05
N GLY A 41 -18.12 11.68 29.26
CA GLY A 41 -17.71 12.50 30.38
C GLY A 41 -18.89 13.04 31.17
N THR A 42 -18.69 13.26 32.46
CA THR A 42 -19.61 13.98 33.33
C THR A 42 -18.92 15.20 33.92
N GLU A 43 -19.68 16.29 34.06
CA GLU A 43 -19.26 17.47 34.80
C GLU A 43 -20.17 17.61 36.02
N GLU A 44 -19.57 17.54 37.20
CA GLU A 44 -20.26 17.75 38.48
C GLU A 44 -19.76 19.02 39.13
N THR A 45 -20.65 19.98 39.38
CA THR A 45 -20.32 21.13 40.21
C THR A 45 -20.43 20.73 41.68
N ARG A 46 -19.31 20.73 42.39
CA ARG A 46 -19.22 20.51 43.83
C ARG A 46 -18.97 21.82 44.55
N VAL A 47 -19.48 21.94 45.76
CA VAL A 47 -19.21 23.07 46.65
C VAL A 47 -18.18 22.61 47.67
N GLU A 48 -17.04 23.30 47.73
CA GLU A 48 -16.07 23.12 48.81
C GLU A 48 -16.33 24.19 49.87
N ASP A 49 -16.78 23.75 51.06
CA ASP A 49 -16.93 24.62 52.23
C ASP A 49 -15.57 24.73 52.93
N LYS A 50 -14.86 25.82 52.64
CA LYS A 50 -13.63 26.24 53.32
C LYS A 50 -13.91 27.60 53.97
N GLU A 51 -12.92 28.48 54.07
CA GLU A 51 -13.08 29.83 54.62
C GLU A 51 -14.08 30.71 53.82
N TYR A 52 -14.39 30.30 52.58
CA TYR A 52 -15.44 30.86 51.72
C TYR A 52 -15.99 29.78 50.79
N ILE A 53 -17.27 29.90 50.43
CA ILE A 53 -17.99 28.97 49.55
C ILE A 53 -17.38 29.08 48.14
N LYS A 54 -16.68 28.03 47.69
CA LYS A 54 -16.19 27.91 46.32
C LYS A 54 -16.94 26.82 45.57
N GLN A 55 -17.41 27.15 44.37
CA GLN A 55 -17.82 26.16 43.38
C GLN A 55 -16.60 25.60 42.66
N LYS A 56 -16.56 24.30 42.47
CA LYS A 56 -15.53 23.57 41.74
C LYS A 56 -16.17 22.58 40.80
N ASN A 57 -15.80 22.62 39.53
CA ASN A 57 -16.22 21.61 38.58
C ASN A 57 -15.27 20.41 38.67
N VAL A 58 -15.85 19.23 38.83
CA VAL A 58 -15.16 17.95 38.82
C VAL A 58 -15.56 17.20 37.56
N TYR A 59 -14.56 16.81 36.79
CA TYR A 59 -14.75 16.08 35.54
C TYR A 59 -14.50 14.59 35.76
N GLY A 60 -15.49 13.77 35.41
CA GLY A 60 -15.35 12.32 35.36
C GLY A 60 -15.30 11.87 33.91
N TYR A 61 -14.42 10.93 33.58
CA TYR A 61 -14.35 10.32 32.25
C TYR A 61 -14.51 8.81 32.37
N SER A 62 -15.30 8.23 31.48
CA SER A 62 -15.43 6.78 31.37
C SER A 62 -14.15 6.15 30.81
N ASN A 63 -13.86 4.92 31.24
CA ASN A 63 -12.80 4.10 30.66
C ASN A 63 -13.23 3.41 29.36
N VAL A 64 -14.51 3.48 29.01
CA VAL A 64 -15.05 2.96 27.74
C VAL A 64 -14.77 3.97 26.64
N ILE A 65 -14.02 3.55 25.63
CA ILE A 65 -13.58 4.38 24.51
C ILE A 65 -14.23 3.87 23.23
N THR A 66 -14.91 4.76 22.51
CA THR A 66 -15.46 4.47 21.18
C THR A 66 -14.56 5.09 20.12
N ARG A 67 -14.00 4.26 19.24
CA ARG A 67 -13.20 4.74 18.10
C ARG A 67 -14.09 4.85 16.86
N ILE A 68 -14.21 6.06 16.33
CA ILE A 68 -14.91 6.33 15.07
C ILE A 68 -13.88 6.39 13.95
N LEU A 69 -14.11 5.57 12.92
CA LEU A 69 -13.32 5.50 11.70
C LEU A 69 -14.25 5.89 10.55
N VAL A 70 -13.82 6.84 9.72
CA VAL A 70 -14.60 7.30 8.58
C VAL A 70 -13.77 6.99 7.34
N ASP A 71 -14.20 5.97 6.59
CA ASP A 71 -13.58 5.64 5.31
C ASP A 71 -14.18 6.54 4.24
N SER A 72 -13.33 7.30 3.55
CA SER A 72 -13.75 8.14 2.43
C SER A 72 -13.81 7.28 1.17
N THR A 73 -14.85 6.44 1.07
CA THR A 73 -15.01 5.56 -0.08
C THR A 73 -15.78 6.27 -1.19
N GLU A 74 -15.14 7.23 -1.86
CA GLU A 74 -15.34 7.42 -3.31
C GLU A 74 -14.38 6.51 -4.08
N ARG A 75 -14.44 5.21 -3.80
CA ARG A 75 -13.84 4.20 -4.68
C ARG A 75 -14.88 3.14 -4.94
N HIS A 76 -15.59 3.34 -6.04
CA HIS A 76 -16.39 2.33 -6.70
C HIS A 76 -15.49 1.12 -6.98
N CYS A 77 -15.57 0.11 -6.13
CA CYS A 77 -14.95 -1.20 -6.32
C CYS A 77 -15.99 -2.22 -5.85
N GLU A 78 -17.04 -2.38 -6.66
CA GLU A 78 -17.89 -3.57 -6.63
C GLU A 78 -16.97 -4.79 -6.86
N THR A 79 -16.92 -5.69 -5.87
CA THR A 79 -16.28 -7.04 -5.82
C THR A 79 -15.06 -7.19 -4.88
N PRO A 80 -15.11 -8.07 -3.85
CA PRO A 80 -13.94 -8.55 -3.11
C PRO A 80 -13.40 -9.87 -3.73
N PRO A 81 -12.09 -10.22 -3.66
CA PRO A 81 -11.04 -9.69 -2.80
C PRO A 81 -9.74 -9.41 -3.58
N VAL A 82 -9.56 -8.23 -4.18
CA VAL A 82 -8.26 -7.87 -4.76
C VAL A 82 -7.95 -6.40 -4.50
N CYS A 83 -8.11 -5.98 -3.24
CA CYS A 83 -7.34 -4.86 -2.72
C CYS A 83 -5.93 -5.37 -2.34
N VAL A 84 -5.29 -6.13 -3.24
CA VAL A 84 -3.85 -6.35 -3.14
C VAL A 84 -3.24 -5.04 -3.59
N SER A 85 -2.75 -4.30 -2.59
CA SER A 85 -1.89 -3.13 -2.76
C SER A 85 -1.03 -3.31 -4.02
N SER A 86 -1.10 -2.32 -4.93
CA SER A 86 -0.43 -2.29 -6.25
C SER A 86 1.03 -2.79 -6.24
N TRP A 87 1.68 -2.69 -5.09
CA TRP A 87 3.05 -3.15 -4.87
C TRP A 87 3.18 -4.68 -4.88
N ILE A 88 2.20 -5.46 -4.40
CA ILE A 88 2.23 -6.93 -4.39
C ILE A 88 2.23 -7.50 -5.82
N LEU A 89 1.47 -6.87 -6.72
CA LEU A 89 1.50 -7.23 -8.14
C LEU A 89 2.88 -6.98 -8.74
N MET A 90 3.52 -5.87 -8.34
CA MET A 90 4.85 -5.52 -8.82
C MET A 90 5.96 -6.44 -8.29
N PHE A 91 5.87 -6.89 -7.04
CA PHE A 91 6.81 -7.86 -6.47
C PHE A 91 6.62 -9.29 -7.02
N SER A 92 5.41 -9.69 -7.39
CA SER A 92 5.10 -11.04 -7.90
C SER A 92 5.44 -11.23 -9.38
N LEU A 93 5.25 -10.18 -10.18
CA LEU A 93 5.52 -10.23 -11.62
C LEU A 93 7.02 -10.26 -11.95
N CYS A 94 7.85 -9.60 -11.13
CA CYS A 94 9.29 -9.48 -11.35
C CYS A 94 10.06 -10.82 -11.47
N PRO A 95 9.92 -11.78 -10.54
CA PRO A 95 10.59 -13.08 -10.65
C PRO A 95 10.09 -13.89 -11.85
N THR A 96 8.80 -13.77 -12.18
CA THR A 96 8.20 -14.47 -13.32
C THR A 96 8.82 -14.01 -14.64
N PHE A 97 8.93 -12.69 -14.87
CA PHE A 97 9.56 -12.14 -16.07
C PHE A 97 11.07 -12.44 -16.18
N ALA A 98 11.79 -12.48 -15.05
CA ALA A 98 13.21 -12.86 -15.03
C ALA A 98 13.43 -14.32 -15.45
N ILE A 99 12.58 -15.24 -15.00
CA ILE A 99 12.64 -16.65 -15.40
C ILE A 99 12.31 -16.81 -16.88
N PHE A 100 11.22 -16.18 -17.35
CA PHE A 100 10.82 -16.27 -18.76
C PHE A 100 11.90 -15.72 -19.71
N SER A 101 12.50 -14.57 -19.38
CA SER A 101 13.57 -13.97 -20.19
C SER A 101 14.83 -14.83 -20.24
N SER A 102 15.21 -15.46 -19.12
CA SER A 102 16.33 -16.41 -19.04
C SER A 102 16.08 -17.67 -19.90
N VAL A 103 14.90 -18.28 -19.77
CA VAL A 103 14.53 -19.49 -20.54
C VAL A 103 14.49 -19.19 -22.04
N LEU A 104 13.88 -18.08 -22.45
CA LEU A 104 13.80 -17.70 -23.86
C LEU A 104 15.19 -17.47 -24.45
N SER A 105 16.08 -16.84 -23.70
CA SER A 105 17.46 -16.61 -24.14
C SER A 105 18.25 -17.90 -24.29
N SER A 106 18.09 -18.84 -23.34
CA SER A 106 18.72 -20.16 -23.42
C SER A 106 18.20 -20.97 -24.63
N LEU A 107 16.89 -20.91 -24.92
CA LEU A 107 16.31 -21.59 -26.07
C LEU A 107 16.82 -21.00 -27.40
N LEU A 108 16.95 -19.68 -27.49
CA LEU A 108 17.52 -19.02 -28.68
C LEU A 108 18.97 -19.45 -28.92
N VAL A 109 19.80 -19.48 -27.87
CA VAL A 109 21.19 -19.98 -27.95
C VAL A 109 21.23 -21.46 -28.32
N TYR A 110 20.36 -22.28 -27.74
CA TYR A 110 20.26 -23.70 -28.06
C TYR A 110 19.85 -23.93 -29.51
N HIS A 111 18.83 -23.24 -30.01
CA HIS A 111 18.39 -23.38 -31.40
C HIS A 111 19.42 -22.88 -32.41
N LEU A 112 20.11 -21.76 -32.11
CA LEU A 112 21.18 -21.25 -32.97
C LEU A 112 22.36 -22.21 -33.01
N SER A 113 22.83 -22.68 -31.84
CA SER A 113 23.96 -23.63 -31.75
C SER A 113 23.65 -25.00 -32.37
N HIS A 114 22.43 -25.51 -32.18
CA HIS A 114 21.99 -26.77 -32.76
C HIS A 114 21.73 -26.67 -34.28
N LYS A 115 21.26 -25.52 -34.79
CA LYS A 115 21.13 -25.31 -36.24
C LYS A 115 22.49 -25.35 -36.95
N THR A 116 23.55 -24.93 -36.27
CA THR A 116 24.94 -25.01 -36.77
C THR A 116 25.51 -26.44 -36.72
N ALA A 117 24.95 -27.34 -35.89
CA ALA A 117 25.43 -28.71 -35.74
C ALA A 117 24.78 -29.73 -36.71
N LYS A 118 23.75 -29.32 -37.47
CA LYS A 118 22.99 -30.19 -38.39
C LYS A 118 23.11 -29.81 -39.87
N GLU A 119 24.25 -29.28 -40.30
CA GLU A 119 24.60 -29.28 -41.73
C GLU A 119 25.55 -30.46 -41.98
N PRO A 120 25.07 -31.61 -42.52
CA PRO A 120 25.94 -32.65 -43.00
C PRO A 120 26.49 -32.24 -44.37
N GLU A 121 27.82 -32.29 -44.47
CA GLU A 121 28.63 -32.32 -45.68
C GLU A 121 27.87 -32.59 -47.00
N VAL A 122 27.90 -31.62 -47.91
CA VAL A 122 28.43 -31.83 -49.27
C VAL A 122 29.19 -30.56 -49.71
N ALA A 123 30.44 -30.76 -50.11
CA ALA A 123 31.36 -29.87 -50.83
C ALA A 123 32.22 -28.86 -50.02
N GLU A 124 33.38 -29.37 -49.60
CA GLU A 124 34.73 -28.84 -49.86
C GLU A 124 35.08 -27.35 -49.58
N GLN A 125 36.10 -27.22 -48.71
CA GLN A 125 37.17 -26.19 -48.63
C GLN A 125 37.11 -25.11 -47.51
N THR A 126 38.14 -25.19 -46.67
CA THR A 126 38.75 -24.20 -45.76
C THR A 126 38.03 -23.94 -44.42
N PRO A 127 38.72 -24.07 -43.26
CA PRO A 127 38.11 -23.81 -41.96
C PRO A 127 37.90 -22.30 -41.79
N ASP A 128 36.66 -21.82 -41.94
CA ASP A 128 36.33 -20.42 -41.71
C ASP A 128 36.33 -20.10 -40.21
N THR A 129 37.54 -19.93 -39.67
CA THR A 129 37.80 -19.50 -38.30
C THR A 129 37.22 -18.09 -38.06
N ARG A 130 36.94 -17.32 -39.12
CA ARG A 130 36.45 -15.93 -39.06
C ARG A 130 34.95 -15.86 -38.84
N GLY A 131 34.17 -16.72 -39.49
CA GLY A 131 32.71 -16.82 -39.32
C GLY A 131 32.30 -17.29 -37.93
N GLN A 132 32.97 -18.32 -37.41
CA GLN A 132 32.70 -18.88 -36.07
C GLN A 132 33.10 -17.92 -34.94
N THR A 133 34.21 -17.18 -35.11
CA THR A 133 34.62 -16.12 -34.18
C THR A 133 33.60 -14.97 -34.16
N ARG A 134 33.06 -14.57 -35.31
CA ARG A 134 32.02 -13.53 -35.39
C ARG A 134 30.70 -13.96 -34.77
N LEU A 135 30.27 -15.21 -34.98
CA LEU A 135 29.06 -15.73 -34.36
C LEU A 135 29.19 -15.78 -32.83
N ASN A 136 30.30 -16.31 -32.31
CA ASN A 136 30.58 -16.34 -30.88
C ASN A 136 30.65 -14.94 -30.27
N GLN A 137 31.21 -13.96 -31.02
CA GLN A 137 31.25 -12.57 -30.59
C GLN A 137 29.85 -11.93 -30.54
N VAL A 138 28.98 -12.22 -31.50
CA VAL A 138 27.58 -11.75 -31.53
C VAL A 138 26.74 -12.38 -30.41
N ILE A 139 26.98 -13.66 -30.11
CA ILE A 139 26.31 -14.36 -29.00
C ILE A 139 26.77 -13.77 -27.66
N CYS A 140 28.07 -13.58 -27.46
CA CYS A 140 28.62 -12.97 -26.24
C CYS A 140 28.13 -11.53 -26.06
N SER A 141 28.08 -10.72 -27.13
CA SER A 141 27.56 -9.35 -27.02
C SER A 141 26.08 -9.32 -26.71
N SER A 142 25.29 -10.23 -27.30
CA SER A 142 23.85 -10.31 -27.04
C SER A 142 23.56 -10.77 -25.61
N LEU A 143 24.32 -11.75 -25.10
CA LEU A 143 24.23 -12.22 -23.73
C LEU A 143 24.64 -11.14 -22.73
N PHE A 144 25.72 -10.40 -23.03
CA PHE A 144 26.18 -9.29 -22.19
C PHE A 144 25.14 -8.17 -22.11
N ILE A 145 24.55 -7.77 -23.25
CA ILE A 145 23.50 -6.75 -23.29
C ILE A 145 22.27 -7.19 -22.49
N LEU A 146 21.88 -8.47 -22.61
CA LEU A 146 20.75 -9.01 -21.86
C LEU A 146 21.02 -8.98 -20.35
N VAL A 147 22.19 -9.46 -19.91
CA VAL A 147 22.58 -9.48 -18.48
C VAL A 147 22.67 -8.06 -17.93
N CYS A 148 23.30 -7.13 -18.64
CA CYS A 148 23.35 -5.73 -18.25
C CYS A 148 21.95 -5.09 -18.20
N GLY A 149 21.08 -5.39 -19.16
CA GLY A 149 19.70 -4.90 -19.19
C GLY A 149 18.89 -5.38 -18.00
N VAL A 150 19.00 -6.66 -17.64
CA VAL A 150 18.31 -7.23 -16.47
C VAL A 150 18.84 -6.63 -15.17
N LEU A 151 20.15 -6.43 -15.03
CA LEU A 151 20.77 -5.80 -13.86
C LEU A 151 20.37 -4.32 -13.71
N LEU A 152 20.35 -3.57 -14.82
CA LEU A 152 19.89 -2.17 -14.84
C LEU A 152 18.40 -2.06 -14.51
N PHE A 153 17.58 -2.97 -15.01
CA PHE A 153 16.15 -3.01 -14.68
C PHE A 153 15.94 -3.31 -13.19
N HIS A 154 16.65 -4.30 -12.64
CA HIS A 154 16.56 -4.62 -11.22
C HIS A 154 17.01 -3.46 -10.32
N THR A 155 18.14 -2.81 -10.64
CA THR A 155 18.66 -1.70 -9.84
C THR A 155 17.77 -0.46 -9.90
N THR A 156 17.22 -0.12 -11.07
CA THR A 156 16.28 1.00 -11.22
C THR A 156 14.94 0.74 -10.52
N LEU A 157 14.46 -0.50 -10.57
CA LEU A 157 13.25 -0.93 -9.87
C LEU A 157 13.44 -0.87 -8.34
N ILE A 158 14.55 -1.40 -7.82
CA ILE A 158 14.88 -1.34 -6.38
C ILE A 158 15.00 0.12 -5.92
N HIS A 159 15.65 0.98 -6.70
CA HIS A 159 15.79 2.40 -6.37
C HIS A 159 14.42 3.09 -6.33
N SER A 160 13.56 2.83 -7.32
CA SER A 160 12.20 3.39 -7.37
C SER A 160 11.33 2.96 -6.19
N ILE A 161 11.47 1.68 -5.76
CA ILE A 161 10.80 1.14 -4.58
C ILE A 161 11.31 1.84 -3.30
N LEU A 162 12.63 2.04 -3.17
CA LEU A 162 13.22 2.67 -2.00
C LEU A 162 12.80 4.14 -1.84
N ILE A 163 12.73 4.89 -2.96
CA ILE A 163 12.24 6.27 -2.97
C ILE A 163 10.77 6.34 -2.50
N PHE A 164 9.94 5.41 -2.95
CA PHE A 164 8.52 5.40 -2.61
C PHE A 164 8.25 4.94 -1.17
N ALA A 165 9.10 4.08 -0.61
CA ALA A 165 8.99 3.64 0.78
C ALA A 165 9.39 4.71 1.81
N HIS A 166 10.16 5.73 1.40
CA HIS A 166 10.65 6.80 2.28
C HIS A 166 9.83 8.10 2.17
N LYS A 167 8.72 8.09 1.43
CA LYS A 167 7.82 9.23 1.27
C LYS A 167 6.44 8.91 1.82
#